data_AF-A0A5P9HWK7-F1
#
_entry.id   AF-A0A5P9HWK7-F1
#
_cell.length_a   1.000
_cell.length_b   1.000
_cell.length_c   1.000
_cell.angle_alpha   90.00
_cell.angle_beta   90.00
_cell.angle_gamma   90.00
#
_symmetry.space_group_name_H-M   'P 1'
#
loop_
_entity.id
_entity.type
_entity.pdbx_description
1 polymer ?
#
loop_
_entity_poly.entity_id
_entity_poly.type
_entity_poly.pdbx_seq_one_letter_code
_entity_poly.pdbx_strand_id
1 'polypeptide(L)'
;MPQDDADHGEQDKKTRWAENRTDWASDRTILANERTFNSWMGTGLGAVGVAIGLKAVFGAFEPTWAAKAVASVFLVIAIVVFWAARHQARKTISSMETYDAAPMPTRNFTLLASLMTIATLATGAILWSL
;
A
#
# COMPACT_ATOMS: atom_id res chain seq x y z
N MET A 1 36.24 17.73 45.34
CA MET A 1 34.90 17.32 44.87
C MET A 1 35.02 17.01 43.39
N PRO A 2 35.02 15.72 42.98
CA PRO A 2 35.06 15.27 41.58
C PRO A 2 33.79 14.47 41.19
N GLN A 3 32.66 14.76 41.85
CA GLN A 3 31.44 13.97 41.73
C GLN A 3 30.44 14.58 40.73
N ASP A 4 30.56 15.88 40.45
CA ASP A 4 29.64 16.62 39.57
C ASP A 4 29.97 16.39 38.08
N ASP A 5 31.25 16.21 37.75
CA ASP A 5 31.77 15.97 36.40
C ASP A 5 31.49 14.53 35.89
N ALA A 6 31.39 13.56 36.80
CA ALA A 6 31.01 12.19 36.47
C ALA A 6 29.49 12.03 36.21
N ASP A 7 28.65 12.77 36.96
CA ASP A 7 27.19 12.73 36.84
C ASP A 7 26.69 13.35 35.52
N HIS A 8 27.25 14.48 35.10
CA HIS A 8 26.93 15.09 33.81
C HIS A 8 27.27 14.19 32.61
N GLY A 9 28.42 13.52 32.63
CA GLY A 9 28.81 12.58 31.59
C GLY A 9 27.95 11.31 31.53
N GLU A 10 27.31 10.92 32.63
CA GLU A 10 26.37 9.79 32.69
C GLU A 10 24.97 10.21 32.22
N GLN A 11 24.52 11.41 32.57
CA GLN A 11 23.25 11.98 32.12
C GLN A 11 23.25 12.21 30.60
N ASP A 12 24.30 12.79 30.03
CA ASP A 12 24.44 12.99 28.58
C ASP A 12 24.43 11.66 27.81
N LYS A 13 25.08 10.63 28.36
CA LYS A 13 25.01 9.28 27.79
C LYS A 13 23.57 8.77 27.82
N LYS A 14 22.87 8.84 28.96
CA LYS A 14 21.49 8.36 29.10
C LYS A 14 20.53 9.06 28.14
N THR A 15 20.66 10.38 27.97
CA THR A 15 19.87 11.18 27.02
C THR A 15 20.12 10.76 25.59
N ARG A 16 21.39 10.65 25.17
CA ARG A 16 21.75 10.19 23.81
C ARG A 16 21.27 8.76 23.53
N TRP A 17 21.31 7.88 24.53
CA TRP A 17 20.75 6.52 24.42
C TRP A 17 19.21 6.52 24.35
N ALA A 18 18.53 7.51 24.92
CA ALA A 18 17.09 7.68 24.77
C ALA A 18 16.72 8.20 23.37
N GLU A 19 17.49 9.16 22.83
CA GLU A 19 17.34 9.69 21.47
C GLU A 19 17.57 8.60 20.42
N ASN A 20 18.69 7.88 20.48
CA ASN A 20 18.98 6.78 19.55
C ASN A 20 17.89 5.70 19.53
N ARG A 21 17.29 5.40 20.70
CA ARG A 21 16.17 4.44 20.77
C ARG A 21 14.92 4.96 20.05
N THR A 22 14.68 6.27 20.11
CA THR A 22 13.57 6.93 19.44
C THR A 22 13.79 6.93 17.92
N ASP A 23 15.01 7.26 17.47
CA ASP A 23 15.38 7.24 16.05
C ASP A 23 15.24 5.83 15.46
N TRP A 24 15.77 4.81 16.14
CA TRP A 24 15.62 3.42 15.69
C TRP A 24 14.17 2.91 15.69
N ALA A 25 13.29 3.51 16.50
CA ALA A 25 11.87 3.20 16.46
C ALA A 25 11.19 3.88 15.26
N SER A 26 11.59 5.11 14.92
CA SER A 26 11.16 5.83 13.72
C SER A 26 11.57 5.09 12.45
N ASP A 27 12.85 4.71 12.32
CA ASP A 27 13.37 3.98 11.15
C ASP A 27 12.61 2.67 10.88
N ARG A 28 12.26 1.93 11.95
CA ARG A 28 11.46 0.70 11.84
C ARG A 28 10.05 0.97 11.32
N THR A 29 9.46 2.09 11.70
CA THR A 29 8.13 2.51 11.23
C THR A 29 8.18 2.91 9.76
N ILE A 30 9.22 3.63 9.34
CA ILE A 30 9.47 3.98 7.93
C ILE A 30 9.63 2.70 7.09
N LEU A 31 10.51 1.79 7.49
CA LEU A 31 10.76 0.55 6.76
C LEU A 31 9.51 -0.33 6.64
N ALA A 32 8.67 -0.40 7.69
CA ALA A 32 7.40 -1.12 7.63
C ALA A 32 6.41 -0.48 6.64
N ASN A 33 6.39 0.85 6.57
CA ASN A 33 5.59 1.59 5.61
C ASN A 33 6.08 1.39 4.17
N GLU A 34 7.39 1.40 3.93
CA GLU A 34 7.99 1.10 2.63
C GLU A 34 7.65 -0.31 2.15
N ARG A 35 7.72 -1.31 3.05
CA ARG A 35 7.31 -2.68 2.71
C ARG A 35 5.83 -2.75 2.33
N THR A 36 4.99 -2.04 3.07
CA THR A 36 3.56 -1.96 2.75
C THR A 36 3.37 -1.30 1.38
N PHE A 37 4.01 -0.17 1.12
CA PHE A 37 3.98 0.49 -0.19
C PHE A 37 4.40 -0.46 -1.32
N ASN A 38 5.53 -1.15 -1.18
CA ASN A 38 6.01 -2.12 -2.18
C ASN A 38 5.04 -3.28 -2.40
N SER A 39 4.41 -3.78 -1.34
CA SER A 39 3.38 -4.82 -1.45
C SER A 39 2.18 -4.34 -2.26
N TRP A 40 1.69 -3.12 -2.02
CA TRP A 40 0.59 -2.55 -2.79
C TRP A 40 0.98 -2.30 -4.25
N MET A 41 2.18 -1.80 -4.51
CA MET A 41 2.70 -1.65 -5.87
C MET A 41 2.71 -2.99 -6.62
N GLY A 42 3.11 -4.07 -5.94
CA GLY A 42 3.06 -5.43 -6.49
C GLY A 42 1.63 -5.88 -6.84
N THR A 43 0.66 -5.65 -5.96
CA THR A 43 -0.76 -5.97 -6.24
C THR A 43 -1.29 -5.19 -7.45
N GLY A 44 -0.97 -3.90 -7.56
CA GLY A 44 -1.38 -3.08 -8.70
C GLY A 44 -0.78 -3.57 -10.02
N LEU A 45 0.52 -3.92 -10.03
CA LEU A 45 1.17 -4.50 -11.21
C LEU A 45 0.57 -5.86 -11.59
N GLY A 46 0.22 -6.69 -10.61
CA GLY A 46 -0.48 -7.95 -10.82
C GLY A 46 -1.83 -7.76 -11.52
N ALA A 47 -2.63 -6.77 -11.09
CA ALA A 47 -3.89 -6.42 -11.74
C ALA A 47 -3.69 -5.96 -13.20
N VAL A 48 -2.65 -5.17 -13.48
CA VAL A 48 -2.28 -4.80 -14.86
C VAL A 48 -1.91 -6.03 -15.69
N GLY A 49 -1.13 -6.96 -15.12
CA GLY A 49 -0.79 -8.22 -15.77
C GLY A 49 -2.02 -9.05 -16.16
N VAL A 50 -3.00 -9.15 -15.25
CA VAL A 50 -4.29 -9.82 -15.53
C VAL A 50 -5.04 -9.12 -16.67
N ALA A 51 -5.10 -7.78 -16.68
CA ALA A 51 -5.75 -7.03 -17.76
C ALA A 51 -5.12 -7.32 -19.13
N ILE A 52 -3.78 -7.38 -19.20
CA ILE A 52 -3.04 -7.73 -20.41
C ILE A 52 -3.33 -9.18 -20.82
N GLY A 53 -3.30 -10.10 -19.85
CA GLY A 53 -3.61 -11.52 -20.07
C GLY A 53 -5.01 -11.75 -20.61
N LEU A 54 -6.03 -11.09 -20.04
CA LEU A 54 -7.41 -11.16 -20.52
C LEU A 54 -7.53 -10.68 -21.97
N LYS A 55 -6.88 -9.57 -22.33
CA LYS A 55 -6.85 -9.09 -23.72
C LYS A 55 -6.15 -10.08 -24.65
N ALA A 56 -5.07 -10.70 -24.21
CA ALA A 56 -4.33 -11.67 -25.02
C ALA A 56 -5.12 -12.97 -25.24
N VAL A 57 -5.79 -13.48 -24.21
CA VAL A 57 -6.55 -14.73 -24.26
C VAL A 57 -7.88 -14.55 -25.00
N PHE A 58 -8.61 -13.47 -24.74
CA PHE A 58 -9.98 -13.27 -25.25
C PHE A 58 -10.08 -12.26 -26.39
N GLY A 59 -8.96 -11.77 -26.93
CA GLY A 59 -8.94 -10.75 -27.99
C GLY A 59 -9.63 -11.17 -29.28
N ALA A 60 -9.73 -12.47 -29.55
CA ALA A 60 -10.39 -13.04 -30.72
C ALA A 60 -11.83 -13.54 -30.46
N PHE A 61 -12.33 -13.45 -29.21
CA PHE A 61 -13.66 -13.94 -28.86
C PHE A 61 -14.74 -12.91 -29.19
N GLU A 62 -15.82 -13.34 -29.85
CA GLU A 62 -17.00 -12.50 -30.05
C GLU A 62 -17.97 -12.67 -28.88
N PRO A 63 -18.44 -11.57 -28.24
CA PRO A 63 -18.19 -10.19 -28.59
C PRO A 63 -16.92 -9.60 -27.93
N THR A 64 -16.05 -9.00 -28.74
CA THR A 64 -14.73 -8.48 -28.29
C THR A 64 -14.80 -7.33 -27.28
N TRP A 65 -15.97 -6.72 -27.10
CA TRP A 65 -16.18 -5.65 -26.13
C TRP A 65 -16.18 -6.17 -24.68
N ALA A 66 -16.61 -7.42 -24.44
CA ALA A 66 -16.70 -7.98 -23.10
C ALA A 66 -15.30 -8.14 -22.47
N ALA A 67 -14.36 -8.71 -23.23
CA ALA A 67 -12.95 -8.82 -22.81
C ALA A 67 -12.31 -7.46 -22.53
N LYS A 68 -12.60 -6.46 -23.38
CA LYS A 68 -12.12 -5.08 -23.18
C LYS A 68 -12.70 -4.47 -21.92
N ALA A 69 -13.99 -4.63 -21.66
CA ALA A 69 -14.65 -4.09 -20.47
C ALA A 69 -14.04 -4.66 -19.18
N VAL A 70 -13.84 -5.97 -19.11
CA VAL A 70 -13.24 -6.60 -17.92
C VAL A 70 -11.77 -6.21 -17.74
N ALA A 71 -10.99 -6.18 -18.83
CA ALA A 71 -9.61 -5.67 -18.76
C ALA A 71 -9.56 -4.22 -18.26
N SER A 72 -10.47 -3.35 -18.70
CA SER A 72 -10.59 -1.98 -18.19
C SER A 72 -10.90 -1.92 -16.69
N VAL A 73 -11.74 -2.81 -16.17
CA VAL A 73 -12.00 -2.90 -14.72
C VAL A 73 -10.71 -3.21 -13.94
N PHE A 74 -9.90 -4.19 -14.40
CA PHE A 74 -8.62 -4.49 -13.75
C PHE A 74 -7.64 -3.31 -13.78
N LEU A 75 -7.62 -2.52 -14.87
CA LEU A 75 -6.81 -1.30 -14.94
C LEU A 75 -7.29 -0.22 -13.96
N VAL A 76 -8.60 -0.01 -13.83
CA VAL A 76 -9.17 0.92 -12.84
C VAL A 76 -8.79 0.48 -11.43
N ILE A 77 -8.83 -0.82 -11.15
CA ILE A 77 -8.40 -1.35 -9.85
C ILE A 77 -6.93 -1.06 -9.60
N ALA A 78 -6.05 -1.32 -10.57
CA ALA A 78 -4.62 -1.01 -10.44
C ALA A 78 -4.38 0.48 -10.09
N ILE A 79 -5.10 1.39 -10.74
CA ILE A 79 -5.03 2.84 -10.45
C ILE A 79 -5.46 3.14 -9.01
N VAL A 80 -6.57 2.54 -8.55
CA VAL A 80 -7.06 2.70 -7.17
C VAL A 80 -6.03 2.19 -6.15
N VAL A 81 -5.41 1.03 -6.41
CA VAL A 81 -4.35 0.47 -5.56
C VAL A 81 -3.15 1.41 -5.48
N PHE A 82 -2.67 1.94 -6.62
CA PHE A 82 -1.55 2.88 -6.63
C PHE A 82 -1.87 4.17 -5.87
N TRP A 83 -3.09 4.69 -6.00
CA TRP A 83 -3.49 5.90 -5.28
C TRP A 83 -3.63 5.65 -3.77
N ALA A 84 -4.16 4.50 -3.38
CA ALA A 84 -4.24 4.08 -1.99
C ALA A 84 -2.84 3.90 -1.37
N ALA A 85 -1.89 3.29 -2.09
CA ALA A 85 -0.49 3.18 -1.69
C ALA A 85 0.14 4.56 -1.46
N ARG A 86 -0.07 5.49 -2.41
CA ARG A 86 0.39 6.89 -2.27
C ARG A 86 -0.20 7.57 -1.04
N HIS A 87 -1.51 7.42 -0.82
CA HIS A 87 -2.18 8.04 0.32
C HIS A 87 -1.65 7.48 1.65
N GLN A 88 -1.45 6.16 1.74
CA GLN A 88 -0.90 5.52 2.93
C GLN A 88 0.53 5.98 3.20
N ALA A 89 1.39 6.00 2.18
CA ALA A 89 2.77 6.42 2.34
C ALA A 89 2.88 7.87 2.82
N ARG A 90 2.08 8.78 2.25
CA ARG A 90 2.04 10.18 2.67
C ARG A 90 1.55 10.36 4.10
N LYS A 91 0.54 9.59 4.51
CA LYS A 91 -0.04 9.66 5.84
C LYS A 91 0.94 9.23 6.93
N THR A 92 1.66 8.13 6.72
CA THR A 92 2.67 7.65 7.67
C THR A 92 3.76 8.70 7.88
N ILE A 93 4.24 9.32 6.79
CA ILE A 93 5.26 10.37 6.87
C ILE A 93 4.73 11.62 7.58
N SER A 94 3.51 12.09 7.27
CA SER A 94 2.92 13.26 7.93
C SER A 94 2.58 13.04 9.41
N SER A 95 2.25 11.80 9.81
CA SER A 95 1.91 11.47 11.19
C SER A 95 3.15 11.42 12.11
N MET A 96 4.36 11.43 11.56
CA MET A 96 5.59 11.57 12.36
C MET A 96 5.92 13.03 12.64
N GLU A 97 5.43 13.97 11.81
CA GLU A 97 5.55 15.42 12.06
C GLU A 97 4.46 15.95 12.99
N THR A 98 3.33 15.25 13.12
CA THR A 98 2.18 15.68 13.92
C THR A 98 1.72 14.49 14.77
N TYR A 99 1.80 14.61 16.09
CA TYR A 99 1.43 13.61 17.13
C TYR A 99 -0.07 13.19 17.13
N ASP A 100 -0.71 13.05 15.97
CA ASP A 100 -2.14 12.79 15.86
C ASP A 100 -2.42 11.76 14.75
N ALA A 101 -2.34 10.48 15.12
CA ALA A 101 -2.57 9.36 14.22
C ALA A 101 -4.08 9.12 14.05
N ALA A 102 -4.73 9.82 13.12
CA ALA A 102 -6.08 9.44 12.69
C ALA A 102 -6.03 8.06 11.97
N PRO A 103 -6.87 7.07 12.27
CA PRO A 103 -6.91 5.79 11.54
C PRO A 103 -7.34 5.99 10.07
N MET A 104 -6.84 5.15 9.16
CA MET A 104 -7.25 5.20 7.75
C MET A 104 -8.73 4.82 7.64
N PRO A 105 -9.59 5.58 6.94
CA PRO A 105 -10.98 5.20 6.79
C PRO A 105 -11.06 3.86 6.05
N THR A 106 -11.64 2.86 6.70
CA THR A 106 -11.84 1.48 6.21
C THR A 106 -12.52 1.40 4.85
N ARG A 107 -13.21 2.47 4.43
CA ARG A 107 -13.84 2.64 3.11
C ARG A 107 -12.93 2.30 1.93
N ASN A 108 -11.65 2.67 1.95
CA ASN A 108 -10.77 2.42 0.79
C ASN A 108 -10.47 0.92 0.60
N PHE A 109 -10.30 0.19 1.70
CA PHE A 109 -10.11 -1.26 1.68
C PHE A 109 -11.37 -1.98 1.22
N THR A 110 -12.54 -1.57 1.74
CA THR A 110 -13.83 -2.12 1.31
C THR A 110 -14.09 -1.86 -0.18
N LEU A 111 -13.76 -0.66 -0.67
CA LEU A 111 -13.92 -0.30 -2.08
C LEU A 111 -13.01 -1.16 -2.98
N LEU A 112 -11.74 -1.30 -2.61
CA LEU A 112 -10.82 -2.14 -3.37
C LEU A 112 -11.26 -3.61 -3.40
N ALA A 113 -11.67 -4.16 -2.25
CA ALA A 113 -12.19 -5.53 -2.16
C ALA A 113 -13.44 -5.71 -3.04
N SER A 114 -14.39 -4.78 -2.97
CA SER A 114 -15.61 -4.83 -3.78
C SER A 114 -15.33 -4.80 -5.28
N LEU A 115 -14.40 -3.95 -5.73
CA LEU A 115 -14.00 -3.89 -7.14
C LEU A 115 -13.33 -5.20 -7.59
N MET A 116 -12.46 -5.78 -6.77
CA MET A 116 -11.84 -7.09 -7.06
C MET A 116 -12.89 -8.19 -7.19
N THR A 117 -13.87 -8.26 -6.29
CA THR A 117 -14.95 -9.24 -6.38
C THR A 117 -15.75 -9.08 -7.67
N ILE A 118 -16.13 -7.84 -8.03
CA ILE A 118 -16.86 -7.56 -9.28
C ILE A 118 -16.03 -7.98 -10.49
N ALA A 119 -14.73 -7.65 -10.52
CA ALA A 119 -13.83 -8.02 -11.61
C ALA A 119 -13.71 -9.54 -11.77
N THR A 120 -13.55 -10.28 -10.67
CA THR A 120 -13.49 -11.75 -10.68
C THR A 120 -14.79 -12.38 -11.16
N LEU A 121 -15.95 -11.89 -10.69
CA LEU A 121 -17.25 -12.38 -11.14
C LEU A 121 -17.47 -12.11 -12.64
N ALA A 122 -17.09 -10.92 -13.12
CA ALA A 122 -17.18 -10.58 -14.54
C ALA A 122 -16.30 -11.49 -15.41
N THR A 123 -15.05 -11.76 -15.00
CA THR A 123 -14.18 -12.73 -15.69
C THR A 123 -14.80 -14.13 -15.69
N GLY A 124 -15.35 -14.58 -14.55
CA GLY A 124 -15.99 -15.89 -14.44
C GLY A 124 -17.21 -16.04 -15.34
N ALA A 125 -18.05 -15.00 -15.43
CA ALA A 125 -19.21 -14.98 -16.32
C ALA A 125 -18.81 -15.09 -17.80
N ILE A 126 -17.74 -14.40 -18.21
CA ILE A 126 -17.18 -14.55 -19.57
C ILE A 126 -16.71 -15.98 -19.78
N LEU A 127 -15.89 -16.52 -18.87
CA LEU A 127 -15.38 -17.89 -18.96
C LEU A 127 -16.49 -18.94 -19.08
N TRP A 128 -17.63 -18.73 -18.43
CA TRP A 128 -18.79 -19.62 -18.53
C TRP A 128 -19.56 -19.47 -19.84
N SER A 129 -19.46 -18.31 -20.49
CA SER A 129 -20.08 -18.05 -21.79
C SER A 129 -19.25 -18.50 -23.00
N LEU A 130 -18.00 -18.92 -22.77
CA LEU A 130 -17.15 -19.62 -23.74
C LEU A 130 -17.55 -21.09 -23.86
#